data_AF-G5K497-F1
#
_entry.id   AF-G5K497-F1
#
_cell.length_a   1.000
_cell.length_b   1.000
_cell.length_c   1.000
_cell.angle_alpha   90.00
_cell.angle_beta   90.00
_cell.angle_gamma   90.00
#
_symmetry.space_group_name_H-M   'P 1'
#
loop_
_entity.id
_entity.type
_entity.pdbx_description
1 polymer ?
#
loop_
_entity_poly.entity_id
_entity_poly.type
_entity_poly.pdbx_seq_one_letter_code
_entity_poly.pdbx_strand_id
1 'polypeptide(L)'
;MTLSESKKAYLEHLSHDGIISALAFDQRGALKRMMAAHQEQEPSLEQVQALKVMVSEELTPYASAILLDPEYGLPAIERRDATCGLLLSYEKTGYDTTTTSRLPDCLVEWSVKRLKEAGAQAVKFLIYYDVDGDAQVNHQKQAYIERIGSECVAEDLPFFLEILSYDEKIKDNKSPEYALVKAHKVNQAMRLFSD
;
A
#
# COMPACT_ATOMS: atom_id res chain seq x y z
N MET A 1 14.52 6.96 17.02
CA MET A 1 14.61 7.08 15.55
C MET A 1 14.88 8.54 15.20
N THR A 2 15.81 8.80 14.28
CA THR A 2 16.09 10.14 13.75
C THR A 2 15.81 10.10 12.25
N LEU A 3 14.95 10.98 11.74
CA LEU A 3 14.68 11.09 10.31
C LEU A 3 15.81 11.85 9.62
N SER A 4 16.17 11.45 8.40
CA SER A 4 16.97 12.29 7.51
C SER A 4 16.19 13.55 7.14
N GLU A 5 16.90 14.58 6.69
CA GLU A 5 16.28 15.82 6.23
C GLU A 5 15.31 15.57 5.06
N SER A 6 15.69 14.72 4.09
CA SER A 6 14.83 14.39 2.96
C SER A 6 13.56 13.65 3.39
N LYS A 7 13.66 12.62 4.26
CA LYS A 7 12.47 11.91 4.75
C LYS A 7 11.54 12.83 5.51
N LYS A 8 12.08 13.75 6.30
CA LYS A 8 11.29 14.77 6.99
C LYS A 8 10.56 15.67 5.99
N ALA A 9 11.26 16.19 4.98
CA ALA A 9 10.67 17.05 3.95
C ALA A 9 9.57 16.34 3.14
N TYR A 10 9.78 15.06 2.79
CA TYR A 10 8.75 14.27 2.12
C TYR A 10 7.52 14.05 3.02
N LEU A 11 7.71 13.73 4.31
CA LEU A 11 6.59 13.58 5.23
C LEU A 11 5.81 14.89 5.44
N GLU A 12 6.50 16.03 5.47
CA GLU A 12 5.86 17.35 5.53
C GLU A 12 5.02 17.61 4.29
N HIS A 13 5.52 17.29 3.09
CA HIS A 13 4.78 17.44 1.84
C HIS A 13 3.59 16.47 1.73
N LEU A 14 3.67 15.29 2.33
CA LEU A 14 2.58 14.32 2.36
C LEU A 14 1.46 14.68 3.37
N SER A 15 1.60 15.82 4.08
CA SER A 15 0.77 16.18 5.23
C SER A 15 0.26 17.62 5.16
N HIS A 16 -0.84 17.90 5.86
CA HIS A 16 -1.28 19.25 6.20
C HIS A 16 -1.15 19.45 7.71
N ASP A 17 -0.33 20.40 8.15
CA ASP A 17 -0.08 20.68 9.58
C ASP A 17 0.29 19.43 10.41
N GLY A 18 1.05 18.51 9.80
CA GLY A 18 1.46 17.25 10.41
C GLY A 18 0.40 16.14 10.40
N ILE A 19 -0.77 16.38 9.80
CA ILE A 19 -1.82 15.38 9.59
C ILE A 19 -1.74 14.84 8.16
N ILE A 20 -1.61 13.52 8.02
CA ILE A 20 -1.68 12.85 6.73
C ILE A 20 -3.15 12.63 6.38
N SER A 21 -3.75 13.58 5.65
CA SER A 21 -5.10 13.49 5.09
C SER A 21 -5.04 12.99 3.64
N ALA A 22 -4.50 11.78 3.47
CA ALA A 22 -4.23 11.19 2.15
C ALA A 22 -5.44 10.46 1.55
N LEU A 23 -5.59 10.54 0.24
CA LEU A 23 -6.56 9.78 -0.55
C LEU A 23 -5.93 8.47 -1.03
N ALA A 24 -6.53 7.32 -0.71
CA ALA A 24 -6.05 6.02 -1.17
C ALA A 24 -6.81 5.56 -2.41
N PHE A 25 -6.10 5.44 -3.55
CA PHE A 25 -6.66 4.91 -4.78
C PHE A 25 -5.72 3.95 -5.55
N ASP A 26 -4.98 3.10 -4.84
CA ASP A 26 -4.11 2.02 -5.39
C ASP A 26 -4.87 0.71 -5.67
N GLN A 27 -6.19 0.70 -5.53
CA GLN A 27 -6.98 -0.51 -5.78
C GLN A 27 -6.88 -0.91 -7.26
N ARG A 28 -6.48 -2.16 -7.46
CA ARG A 28 -6.37 -2.83 -8.77
C ARG A 28 -7.53 -3.82 -8.94
N GLY A 29 -7.36 -5.07 -8.51
CA GLY A 29 -8.37 -6.11 -8.64
C GLY A 29 -9.70 -5.78 -7.95
N ALA A 30 -9.67 -5.06 -6.81
CA ALA A 30 -10.89 -4.63 -6.14
C ALA A 30 -11.69 -3.61 -6.97
N LEU A 31 -11.01 -2.65 -7.60
CA LEU A 31 -11.63 -1.66 -8.48
C LEU A 31 -12.26 -2.33 -9.71
N LYS A 32 -11.52 -3.25 -10.36
CA LYS A 32 -12.05 -4.04 -11.48
C LYS A 32 -13.32 -4.81 -11.08
N ARG A 33 -13.36 -5.44 -9.91
CA ARG A 33 -14.58 -6.13 -9.43
C ARG A 33 -15.76 -5.17 -9.22
N MET A 34 -15.51 -3.97 -8.71
CA MET A 34 -16.57 -2.96 -8.54
C MET A 34 -17.12 -2.50 -9.90
N MET A 35 -16.25 -2.27 -10.88
CA MET A 35 -16.67 -1.88 -12.24
C MET A 35 -17.44 -3.00 -12.94
N ALA A 36 -16.94 -4.25 -12.87
CA ALA A 36 -17.57 -5.41 -13.48
C ALA A 36 -18.98 -5.72 -12.94
N ALA A 37 -19.33 -5.22 -11.74
CA ALA A 37 -20.70 -5.34 -11.22
C ALA A 37 -21.72 -4.49 -12.00
N HIS A 38 -21.27 -3.61 -12.90
CA HIS A 38 -22.08 -2.65 -13.64
C HIS A 38 -21.90 -2.72 -15.17
N GLN A 39 -21.19 -3.72 -15.68
CA GLN A 39 -21.00 -3.95 -17.12
C GLN A 39 -20.83 -5.45 -17.42
N GLU A 40 -21.16 -5.89 -18.64
CA GLU A 40 -21.00 -7.29 -19.05
C GLU A 40 -19.55 -7.63 -19.41
N GLN A 41 -18.83 -6.69 -20.03
CA GLN A 41 -17.44 -6.88 -20.44
C GLN A 41 -16.49 -6.72 -19.25
N GLU A 42 -15.33 -7.36 -19.31
CA GLU A 42 -14.26 -7.11 -18.35
C GLU A 42 -13.80 -5.63 -18.44
N PRO A 43 -13.59 -4.93 -17.30
CA PRO A 43 -13.05 -3.57 -17.31
C PRO A 43 -11.71 -3.47 -18.03
N SER A 44 -11.66 -2.61 -19.05
CA SER A 44 -10.46 -2.39 -19.84
C SER A 44 -9.40 -1.58 -19.08
N LEU A 45 -8.15 -1.64 -19.54
CA LEU A 45 -7.05 -0.82 -19.02
C LEU A 45 -7.40 0.66 -19.04
N GLU A 46 -7.94 1.13 -20.16
CA GLU A 46 -8.32 2.53 -20.38
C GLU A 46 -9.44 2.97 -19.44
N GLN A 47 -10.45 2.13 -19.20
CA GLN A 47 -11.52 2.44 -18.26
C GLN A 47 -10.99 2.61 -16.82
N VAL A 48 -10.09 1.72 -16.39
CA VAL A 48 -9.50 1.79 -15.04
C VAL A 48 -8.60 3.03 -14.90
N GLN A 49 -7.76 3.31 -15.90
CA GLN A 49 -6.90 4.49 -15.91
C GLN A 49 -7.69 5.80 -15.94
N ALA A 50 -8.72 5.89 -16.78
CA ALA A 50 -9.57 7.07 -16.89
C ALA A 50 -10.26 7.39 -15.55
N LEU A 51 -10.73 6.37 -14.83
CA LEU A 51 -11.32 6.56 -13.52
C LEU A 51 -10.31 7.07 -12.48
N LYS A 52 -9.08 6.54 -12.48
CA LYS A 52 -7.99 7.04 -11.62
C LYS A 52 -7.63 8.49 -11.94
N VAL A 53 -7.58 8.84 -13.22
CA VAL A 53 -7.36 10.21 -13.68
C VAL A 53 -8.43 11.15 -13.15
N MET A 54 -9.72 10.83 -13.34
CA MET A 54 -10.82 11.67 -12.87
C MET A 54 -10.78 11.87 -11.35
N VAL A 55 -10.54 10.82 -10.57
CA VAL A 55 -10.46 10.93 -9.11
C VAL A 55 -9.25 11.76 -8.67
N SER A 56 -8.10 11.57 -9.33
CA SER A 56 -6.91 12.38 -9.05
C SER A 56 -7.18 13.85 -9.33
N GLU A 57 -7.71 14.18 -10.50
CA GLU A 57 -7.97 15.57 -10.91
C GLU A 57 -8.98 16.27 -9.99
N GLU A 58 -10.08 15.60 -9.65
CA GLU A 58 -11.19 16.25 -8.95
C GLU A 58 -11.02 16.29 -7.43
N LEU A 59 -10.31 15.32 -6.82
CA LEU A 59 -10.26 15.17 -5.37
C LEU A 59 -8.93 15.54 -4.72
N THR A 60 -7.83 15.53 -5.48
CA THR A 60 -6.51 15.85 -4.92
C THR A 60 -6.34 17.31 -4.46
N PRO A 61 -7.10 18.32 -4.95
CA PRO A 61 -7.08 19.66 -4.35
C PRO A 61 -7.52 19.68 -2.87
N TYR A 62 -8.16 18.61 -2.38
CA TYR A 62 -8.66 18.51 -1.01
C TYR A 62 -7.89 17.50 -0.15
N ALA A 63 -6.84 16.86 -0.69
CA ALA A 63 -6.06 15.83 0.00
C ALA A 63 -4.59 16.24 0.14
N SER A 64 -3.94 15.86 1.24
CA SER A 64 -2.52 16.18 1.44
C SER A 64 -1.62 15.34 0.54
N ALA A 65 -2.07 14.12 0.22
CA ALA A 65 -1.39 13.22 -0.68
C ALA A 65 -2.37 12.26 -1.35
N ILE A 66 -1.96 11.62 -2.43
CA ILE A 66 -2.66 10.48 -3.01
C ILE A 66 -1.75 9.26 -3.08
N LEU A 67 -2.29 8.10 -2.72
CA LEU A 67 -1.67 6.79 -2.94
C LEU A 67 -2.23 6.19 -4.23
N LEU A 68 -1.35 5.88 -5.17
CA LEU A 68 -1.68 5.24 -6.45
C LEU A 68 -0.86 3.96 -6.66
N ASP A 69 -1.31 3.13 -7.59
CA ASP A 69 -0.53 1.98 -8.06
C ASP A 69 0.20 2.32 -9.37
N PRO A 70 1.39 1.77 -9.61
CA PRO A 70 2.15 2.06 -10.82
C PRO A 70 1.68 1.28 -12.07
N GLU A 71 0.70 0.36 -11.95
CA GLU A 71 0.17 -0.39 -13.09
C GLU A 71 -0.88 0.45 -13.87
N TYR A 72 -1.77 1.12 -13.15
CA TYR A 72 -2.88 1.89 -13.73
C TYR A 72 -2.85 3.38 -13.32
N GLY A 73 -2.07 3.75 -12.30
CA GLY A 73 -2.08 5.10 -11.73
C GLY A 73 -1.15 6.10 -12.39
N LEU A 74 -0.21 5.69 -13.26
CA LEU A 74 0.79 6.61 -13.83
C LEU A 74 0.15 7.81 -14.56
N PRO A 75 -0.87 7.66 -15.41
CA PRO A 75 -1.54 8.82 -16.02
C PRO A 75 -2.23 9.73 -15.00
N ALA A 76 -2.67 9.19 -13.86
CA ALA A 76 -3.34 9.94 -12.81
C ALA A 76 -2.35 10.79 -11.98
N ILE A 77 -1.08 10.41 -11.93
CA ILE A 77 0.00 11.20 -11.31
C ILE A 77 0.10 12.57 -11.96
N GLU A 78 0.04 12.63 -13.29
CA GLU A 78 0.16 13.86 -14.10
C GLU A 78 -1.04 14.81 -13.95
N ARG A 79 -2.15 14.32 -13.37
CA ARG A 79 -3.40 15.07 -13.17
C ARG A 79 -3.66 15.45 -11.72
N ARG A 80 -2.77 15.05 -10.81
CA ARG A 80 -2.84 15.40 -9.39
C ARG A 80 -2.60 16.90 -9.20
N ASP A 81 -3.28 17.50 -8.22
CA ASP A 81 -3.04 18.86 -7.76
C ASP A 81 -1.57 19.07 -7.38
N ALA A 82 -1.03 20.25 -7.71
CA ALA A 82 0.39 20.56 -7.52
C ALA A 82 0.83 20.56 -6.05
N THR A 83 -0.10 20.74 -5.12
CA THR A 83 0.15 20.76 -3.67
C THR A 83 -0.07 19.40 -3.01
N CYS A 84 -0.67 18.45 -3.73
CA CYS A 84 -0.93 17.12 -3.22
C CYS A 84 0.32 16.24 -3.41
N GLY A 85 0.77 15.58 -2.34
CA GLY A 85 1.87 14.63 -2.39
C GLY A 85 1.53 13.30 -3.06
N LEU A 86 2.53 12.43 -3.27
CA LEU A 86 2.39 11.15 -3.95
C LEU A 86 3.04 9.99 -3.18
N LEU A 87 2.25 8.95 -2.94
CA LEU A 87 2.73 7.63 -2.55
C LEU A 87 2.47 6.64 -3.69
N LEU A 88 3.38 5.68 -3.87
CA LEU A 88 3.17 4.56 -4.79
C LEU A 88 3.20 3.21 -4.07
N SER A 89 2.21 2.36 -4.38
CA SER A 89 2.15 0.97 -3.89
C SER A 89 3.21 0.11 -4.56
N TYR A 90 3.90 -0.73 -3.80
CA TYR A 90 4.99 -1.55 -4.30
C TYR A 90 4.68 -3.06 -4.35
N GLU A 91 3.65 -3.53 -3.66
CA GLU A 91 3.23 -4.93 -3.68
C GLU A 91 2.45 -5.32 -4.95
N LYS A 92 2.43 -6.61 -5.28
CA LYS A 92 1.40 -7.20 -6.15
C LYS A 92 0.04 -7.22 -5.45
N THR A 93 -1.03 -7.04 -6.23
CA THR A 93 -2.39 -7.10 -5.68
C THR A 93 -2.79 -8.53 -5.29
N GLY A 94 -3.43 -8.67 -4.13
CA GLY A 94 -4.02 -9.94 -3.69
C GLY A 94 -3.03 -10.90 -3.05
N TYR A 95 -3.40 -12.18 -2.99
CA TYR A 95 -2.60 -13.26 -2.45
C TYR A 95 -3.07 -14.58 -3.07
N ASP A 96 -2.21 -15.60 -3.04
CA ASP A 96 -2.59 -16.95 -3.45
C ASP A 96 -3.61 -17.55 -2.47
N THR A 97 -4.80 -17.86 -2.97
CA THR A 97 -5.90 -18.44 -2.17
C THR A 97 -5.78 -19.94 -1.95
N THR A 98 -4.80 -20.61 -2.57
CA THR A 98 -4.55 -22.05 -2.39
C THR A 98 -3.72 -22.35 -1.14
N THR A 99 -3.08 -21.34 -0.55
CA THR A 99 -2.29 -21.44 0.68
C THR A 99 -2.75 -20.42 1.73
N THR A 100 -2.35 -20.62 2.99
CA THR A 100 -2.62 -19.68 4.09
C THR A 100 -1.50 -18.66 4.30
N SER A 101 -0.36 -18.82 3.61
CA SER A 101 0.88 -18.10 3.92
C SER A 101 0.83 -16.62 3.55
N ARG A 102 0.09 -16.26 2.48
CA ARG A 102 -0.02 -14.89 1.95
C ARG A 102 1.33 -14.17 1.90
N LEU A 103 2.33 -14.85 1.33
CA LEU A 103 3.68 -14.32 1.22
C LEU A 103 3.68 -13.01 0.40
N PRO A 104 4.46 -11.99 0.83
CA PRO A 104 4.59 -10.73 0.13
C PRO A 104 5.36 -10.91 -1.17
N ASP A 105 5.01 -10.11 -2.17
CA ASP A 105 5.72 -10.06 -3.45
C ASP A 105 5.64 -8.66 -4.05
N CYS A 106 6.80 -8.09 -4.39
CA CYS A 106 6.91 -6.80 -5.07
C CYS A 106 6.47 -6.91 -6.52
N LEU A 107 6.10 -5.76 -7.10
CA LEU A 107 5.93 -5.65 -8.54
C LEU A 107 7.25 -5.94 -9.27
N VAL A 108 7.22 -6.88 -10.22
CA VAL A 108 8.43 -7.45 -10.84
C VAL A 108 9.26 -6.44 -11.62
N GLU A 109 8.63 -5.37 -12.11
CA GLU A 109 9.28 -4.32 -12.90
C GLU A 109 9.67 -3.10 -12.06
N TRP A 110 9.44 -3.11 -10.75
CA TRP A 110 9.64 -1.95 -9.89
C TRP A 110 10.68 -2.21 -8.80
N SER A 111 11.35 -1.13 -8.41
CA SER A 111 12.21 -1.02 -7.25
C SER A 111 11.92 0.29 -6.54
N VAL A 112 12.35 0.47 -5.30
CA VAL A 112 12.21 1.76 -4.60
C VAL A 112 12.81 2.90 -5.41
N LYS A 113 13.97 2.66 -6.06
CA LYS A 113 14.60 3.62 -6.97
C LYS A 113 13.69 4.01 -8.13
N ARG A 114 13.06 3.04 -8.80
CA ARG A 114 12.13 3.30 -9.92
C ARG A 114 10.88 4.04 -9.46
N LEU A 115 10.36 3.72 -8.27
CA LEU A 115 9.21 4.44 -7.69
C LEU A 115 9.58 5.90 -7.39
N LYS A 116 10.78 6.15 -6.86
CA LYS A 116 11.31 7.50 -6.68
C LYS A 116 11.44 8.26 -7.99
N GLU A 117 11.99 7.62 -9.02
CA GLU A 117 12.13 8.19 -10.37
C GLU A 117 10.76 8.48 -11.02
N ALA A 118 9.71 7.75 -10.66
CA ALA A 118 8.32 8.03 -11.04
C ALA A 118 7.67 9.14 -10.19
N GLY A 119 8.44 9.84 -9.34
CA GLY A 119 7.98 10.98 -8.56
C GLY A 119 7.38 10.65 -7.19
N ALA A 120 7.46 9.39 -6.73
CA ALA A 120 6.97 9.02 -5.41
C ALA A 120 7.76 9.75 -4.32
N GLN A 121 7.04 10.24 -3.32
CA GLN A 121 7.57 10.85 -2.11
C GLN A 121 7.52 9.89 -0.93
N ALA A 122 6.84 8.76 -1.08
CA ALA A 122 6.91 7.63 -0.18
C ALA A 122 6.63 6.33 -0.94
N VAL A 123 7.21 5.24 -0.45
CA VAL A 123 6.87 3.90 -0.88
C VAL A 123 5.87 3.31 0.10
N LYS A 124 4.76 2.79 -0.41
CA LYS A 124 3.80 2.01 0.36
C LYS A 124 3.96 0.53 0.04
N PHE A 125 3.90 -0.33 1.05
CA PHE A 125 3.86 -1.77 0.86
C PHE A 125 2.82 -2.41 1.78
N LEU A 126 1.94 -3.24 1.22
CA LEU A 126 0.98 -4.03 1.97
C LEU A 126 1.58 -5.39 2.37
N ILE A 127 1.45 -5.74 3.65
CA ILE A 127 1.73 -7.08 4.17
C ILE A 127 0.50 -7.68 4.83
N TYR A 128 0.21 -8.94 4.51
CA TYR A 128 -0.70 -9.76 5.30
C TYR A 128 0.07 -10.42 6.43
N TYR A 129 -0.32 -10.20 7.68
CA TYR A 129 0.40 -10.74 8.83
C TYR A 129 -0.52 -11.44 9.82
N ASP A 130 -0.17 -12.67 10.17
CA ASP A 130 -0.76 -13.40 11.28
C ASP A 130 0.35 -13.64 12.30
N VAL A 131 0.28 -12.94 13.44
CA VAL A 131 1.30 -13.00 14.50
C VAL A 131 1.39 -14.37 15.16
N ASP A 132 0.33 -15.18 15.05
CA ASP A 132 0.28 -16.55 15.60
C ASP A 132 0.37 -17.62 14.49
N GLY A 133 0.64 -17.19 13.26
CA GLY A 133 0.78 -18.05 12.08
C GLY A 133 2.09 -18.84 12.07
N ASP A 134 2.37 -19.51 10.96
CA ASP A 134 3.60 -20.31 10.82
C ASP A 134 4.86 -19.46 11.00
N ALA A 135 5.75 -19.90 11.89
CA ALA A 135 6.96 -19.15 12.25
C ALA A 135 7.96 -19.03 11.08
N GLN A 136 8.05 -20.03 10.21
CA GLN A 136 8.93 -19.97 9.03
C GLN A 136 8.36 -19.02 7.97
N VAL A 137 7.04 -19.01 7.78
CA VAL A 137 6.34 -18.04 6.92
C VAL A 137 6.58 -16.62 7.45
N ASN A 138 6.41 -16.41 8.75
CA ASN A 138 6.61 -15.11 9.38
C ASN A 138 8.07 -14.63 9.32
N HIS A 139 9.04 -15.54 9.43
CA HIS A 139 10.45 -15.20 9.23
C HIS A 139 10.74 -14.75 7.80
N GLN A 140 10.18 -15.41 6.79
CA GLN A 140 10.29 -14.97 5.39
C GLN A 140 9.69 -13.58 5.19
N LYS A 141 8.53 -13.31 5.80
CA LYS A 141 7.86 -12.01 5.75
C LYS A 141 8.71 -10.90 6.38
N GLN A 142 9.27 -11.13 7.57
CA GLN A 142 10.14 -10.17 8.26
C GLN A 142 11.38 -9.84 7.41
N ALA A 143 12.09 -10.87 6.91
CA ALA A 143 13.24 -10.69 6.04
C ALA A 143 12.88 -9.96 4.73
N TYR A 144 11.65 -10.09 4.24
CA TYR A 144 11.17 -9.34 3.07
C TYR A 144 11.00 -7.85 3.39
N ILE A 145 10.40 -7.52 4.54
CA ILE A 145 10.22 -6.13 4.97
C ILE A 145 11.56 -5.45 5.30
N GLU A 146 12.52 -6.18 5.88
CA GLU A 146 13.89 -5.69 6.11
C GLU A 146 14.56 -5.21 4.82
N ARG A 147 14.37 -5.95 3.71
CA ARG A 147 14.92 -5.59 2.40
C ARG A 147 14.31 -4.30 1.88
N ILE A 148 12.98 -4.19 1.91
CA ILE A 148 12.26 -2.99 1.45
C ILE A 148 12.62 -1.77 2.32
N GLY A 149 12.69 -1.96 3.64
CA GLY A 149 13.12 -0.92 4.57
C GLY A 149 14.53 -0.43 4.25
N SER A 150 15.45 -1.35 3.97
CA SER A 150 16.83 -1.03 3.55
C SER A 150 16.88 -0.29 2.21
N GLU A 151 16.07 -0.68 1.23
CA GLU A 151 15.93 0.05 -0.05
C GLU A 151 15.42 1.48 0.17
N CYS A 152 14.41 1.67 1.04
CA CYS A 152 13.88 2.99 1.37
C CYS A 152 14.87 3.84 2.17
N VAL A 153 15.78 3.24 2.94
CA VAL A 153 16.92 3.95 3.55
C VAL A 153 17.91 4.38 2.48
N ALA A 154 18.29 3.49 1.56
CA ALA A 154 19.25 3.79 0.50
C ALA A 154 18.76 4.89 -0.46
N GLU A 155 17.47 4.86 -0.80
CA GLU A 155 16.83 5.85 -1.68
C GLU A 155 16.30 7.07 -0.92
N ASP A 156 16.51 7.14 0.40
CA ASP A 156 16.10 8.24 1.28
C ASP A 156 14.62 8.61 1.18
N LEU A 157 13.76 7.59 1.03
CA LEU A 157 12.30 7.73 0.98
C LEU A 157 11.64 7.25 2.30
N PRO A 158 10.56 7.92 2.75
CA PRO A 158 9.65 7.37 3.73
C PRO A 158 9.08 6.02 3.29
N PHE A 159 9.00 5.09 4.24
CA PHE A 159 8.43 3.77 4.04
C PHE A 159 7.12 3.63 4.82
N PHE A 160 6.02 3.43 4.10
CA PHE A 160 4.68 3.24 4.64
C PHE A 160 4.32 1.75 4.58
N LEU A 161 4.38 1.08 5.73
CA LEU A 161 3.99 -0.32 5.84
C LEU A 161 2.51 -0.43 6.23
N GLU A 162 1.69 -0.95 5.33
CA GLU A 162 0.29 -1.27 5.60
C GLU A 162 0.19 -2.73 6.06
N ILE A 163 -0.30 -2.95 7.28
CA ILE A 163 -0.48 -4.29 7.83
C ILE A 163 -1.97 -4.65 7.82
N LEU A 164 -2.33 -5.65 7.03
CA LEU A 164 -3.62 -6.31 7.15
C LEU A 164 -3.48 -7.59 7.96
N SER A 165 -4.00 -7.54 9.17
CA SER A 165 -4.05 -8.71 10.02
C SER A 165 -5.03 -9.75 9.48
N TYR A 166 -4.69 -11.02 9.65
CA TYR A 166 -5.59 -12.15 9.40
C TYR A 166 -5.30 -13.27 10.41
N ASP A 167 -6.01 -14.39 10.27
CA ASP A 167 -5.71 -15.63 11.01
C ASP A 167 -5.74 -16.78 10.00
N GLU A 168 -4.73 -17.64 10.02
CA GLU A 168 -4.64 -18.78 9.09
C GLU A 168 -5.80 -19.77 9.24
N LYS A 169 -6.44 -19.83 10.42
CA LYS A 169 -7.52 -20.76 10.75
C LYS A 169 -8.91 -20.11 10.65
N ILE A 170 -9.01 -18.79 10.65
CA ILE A 170 -10.29 -18.06 10.55
C ILE A 170 -10.43 -17.47 9.14
N LYS A 171 -11.30 -18.09 8.33
CA LYS A 171 -11.47 -17.73 6.91
C LYS A 171 -12.08 -16.33 6.70
N ASP A 172 -13.05 -15.94 7.53
CA ASP A 172 -13.76 -14.67 7.41
C ASP A 172 -13.31 -13.66 8.47
N ASN A 173 -12.61 -12.62 8.04
CA ASN A 173 -12.12 -11.54 8.90
C ASN A 173 -13.23 -10.56 9.36
N LYS A 174 -14.47 -10.74 8.91
CA LYS A 174 -15.65 -10.01 9.40
C LYS A 174 -16.44 -10.82 10.44
N SER A 175 -16.04 -12.05 10.72
CA SER A 175 -16.73 -12.93 11.66
C SER A 175 -16.59 -12.45 13.12
N PRO A 176 -17.55 -12.78 14.00
CA PRO A 176 -17.41 -12.58 15.43
C PRO A 176 -16.17 -13.27 16.03
N GLU A 177 -15.81 -14.44 15.50
CA GLU A 177 -14.62 -15.20 15.92
C GLU A 177 -13.33 -14.39 15.69
N TYR A 178 -13.17 -13.80 14.49
CA TYR A 178 -12.03 -12.94 14.21
C TYR A 178 -12.05 -11.65 15.04
N ALA A 179 -13.23 -11.08 15.28
CA ALA A 179 -13.37 -9.86 16.07
C ALA A 179 -12.80 -10.01 17.49
N LEU A 180 -12.92 -11.19 18.10
CA LEU A 180 -12.37 -11.48 19.43
C LEU A 180 -10.83 -11.44 19.48
N VAL A 181 -10.16 -11.79 18.38
CA VAL A 181 -8.69 -11.85 18.31
C VAL A 181 -8.06 -10.65 17.61
N LYS A 182 -8.85 -9.84 16.87
CA LYS A 182 -8.35 -8.75 16.03
C LYS A 182 -7.43 -7.77 16.76
N ALA A 183 -7.75 -7.40 18.01
CA ALA A 183 -6.92 -6.49 18.79
C ALA A 183 -5.52 -7.07 19.07
N HIS A 184 -5.44 -8.36 19.41
CA HIS A 184 -4.15 -9.06 19.56
C HIS A 184 -3.38 -9.08 18.25
N LYS A 185 -4.03 -9.50 17.15
CA LYS A 185 -3.38 -9.59 15.83
C LYS A 185 -2.80 -8.25 15.37
N VAL A 186 -3.55 -7.16 15.49
CA VAL A 186 -3.12 -5.81 15.09
C VAL A 186 -2.00 -5.30 16.00
N ASN A 187 -2.23 -5.30 17.32
CA ASN A 187 -1.30 -4.66 18.25
C ASN A 187 0.07 -5.36 18.30
N GLN A 188 0.09 -6.69 18.21
CA GLN A 188 1.37 -7.43 18.20
C GLN A 188 2.11 -7.26 16.88
N ALA A 189 1.40 -7.19 15.73
CA ALA A 189 2.04 -6.93 14.46
C ALA A 189 2.65 -5.52 14.44
N MET A 190 1.94 -4.51 14.97
CA MET A 190 2.48 -3.15 15.10
C MET A 190 3.74 -3.12 15.97
N ARG A 191 3.76 -3.83 17.11
CA ARG A 191 4.96 -3.93 17.97
C ARG A 191 6.13 -4.52 17.21
N LEU A 192 5.92 -5.66 16.54
CA LEU A 192 6.96 -6.36 15.80
C LEU A 192 7.58 -5.48 14.71
N PHE A 193 6.76 -4.79 13.91
CA PHE A 193 7.25 -3.96 12.80
C PHE A 193 7.64 -2.53 13.21
N SER A 194 7.71 -2.25 14.51
CA SER A 194 8.23 -0.97 15.05
C SER A 194 9.66 -1.05 15.56
N ASP A 195 10.22 -2.27 15.68
CA ASP A 195 11.61 -2.51 16.07
C ASP A 195 12.58 -2.05 14.97
#